data_AF-A0A9D4E7S7-F1
#
_entry.id   AF-A0A9D4E7S7-F1
#
_cell.length_a   1.000
_cell.length_b   1.000
_cell.length_c   1.000
_cell.angle_alpha   90.00
_cell.angle_beta   90.00
_cell.angle_gamma   90.00
#
_symmetry.space_group_name_H-M   'P 1'
#
loop_
_entity.id
_entity.type
_entity.pdbx_description
1 polymer ?
#
loop_
_entity_poly.entity_id
_entity_poly.type
_entity_poly.pdbx_seq_one_letter_code
_entity_poly.pdbx_strand_id
1 'polypeptide(L)'
;MYESVKSCVKECATYSDYFSYAVGLRKQWKHLTGTNFQMHEQFPPEVLEKRRKLVPHMKDARKEGKRAWIAYDTLYVDGKPVRP
;
A
#
# COMPACT_ATOMS: atom_id res chain seq x y z
N MET A 1 15.72 -18.82 -12.38
CA MET A 1 15.15 -18.00 -11.29
C MET A 1 13.98 -17.13 -11.76
N TYR A 2 14.08 -16.46 -12.92
CA TYR A 2 12.96 -15.69 -13.51
C TYR A 2 11.85 -16.56 -14.15
N GLU A 3 12.17 -17.77 -14.60
CA GLU A 3 11.20 -18.69 -15.22
C GLU A 3 10.18 -19.23 -14.21
N SER A 4 10.60 -19.40 -12.95
CA SER A 4 9.74 -19.84 -11.84
C SER A 4 8.65 -18.81 -11.49
N VAL A 5 8.89 -17.53 -11.82
CA VAL A 5 7.93 -16.43 -11.57
C VAL A 5 6.79 -16.45 -12.59
N LYS A 6 7.04 -16.92 -13.83
CA LYS A 6 6.00 -17.04 -14.86
C LYS A 6 4.91 -18.05 -14.50
N SER A 7 5.25 -19.09 -13.73
CA SER A 7 4.30 -20.09 -13.21
C SER A 7 3.25 -19.48 -12.26
N CYS A 8 3.57 -18.35 -11.61
CA CYS A 8 2.69 -17.68 -10.65
C CYS A 8 1.87 -16.52 -11.25
N VAL A 9 1.96 -16.26 -12.57
CA VAL A 9 1.18 -15.20 -13.20
C VAL A 9 -0.23 -15.74 -13.47
N LYS A 10 -1.18 -15.41 -12.60
CA LYS A 10 -2.58 -15.75 -12.82
C LYS A 10 -3.10 -14.95 -14.01
N GLU A 11 -3.49 -15.65 -15.08
CA GLU A 11 -4.26 -15.04 -16.16
C GLU A 11 -5.61 -14.59 -15.61
N CYS A 12 -5.85 -13.29 -15.64
CA CYS A 12 -7.11 -12.68 -15.21
C CYS A 12 -7.90 -12.30 -16.46
N ALA A 13 -9.12 -12.82 -16.60
CA ALA A 13 -9.97 -12.57 -17.76
C ALA A 13 -10.52 -11.13 -17.78
N THR A 14 -10.70 -10.51 -16.61
CA THR A 14 -11.21 -9.15 -16.47
C THR A 14 -10.43 -8.35 -15.43
N TYR A 15 -10.57 -7.01 -15.49
CA TYR A 15 -10.01 -6.11 -14.47
C TYR A 15 -10.58 -6.38 -13.07
N SER A 16 -11.85 -6.77 -12.97
CA SER A 16 -12.49 -7.14 -11.69
C SER A 16 -11.84 -8.36 -11.05
N ASP A 17 -11.51 -9.37 -11.86
CA ASP A 17 -10.84 -10.59 -11.41
C ASP A 17 -9.41 -10.28 -10.92
N TYR A 18 -8.70 -9.44 -11.68
CA TYR A 18 -7.38 -8.95 -11.28
C TYR A 18 -7.44 -8.19 -9.96
N PHE A 19 -8.38 -7.25 -9.83
CA PHE A 19 -8.54 -6.45 -8.62
C PHE A 19 -8.83 -7.33 -7.40
N SER A 20 -9.78 -8.26 -7.53
CA SER A 20 -10.14 -9.20 -6.46
C SER A 20 -8.97 -10.09 -6.06
N TYR A 21 -8.20 -10.58 -7.04
CA TYR A 21 -7.00 -11.36 -6.81
C TYR A 21 -5.91 -10.56 -6.09
N ALA A 22 -5.61 -9.33 -6.56
CA ALA A 22 -4.62 -8.46 -5.95
C ALA A 22 -5.00 -8.05 -4.51
N VAL A 23 -6.29 -7.79 -4.25
CA VAL A 23 -6.81 -7.55 -2.90
C VAL A 23 -6.66 -8.80 -2.03
N GLY A 24 -6.93 -9.99 -2.58
CA GLY A 24 -6.72 -11.28 -1.91
C GLY A 24 -5.26 -11.51 -1.52
N LEU A 25 -4.33 -11.32 -2.45
CA LEU A 25 -2.88 -11.43 -2.21
C LEU A 25 -2.41 -10.46 -1.11
N ARG A 26 -2.91 -9.22 -1.13
CA ARG A 26 -2.57 -8.25 -0.08
C ARG A 26 -2.95 -8.74 1.31
N LYS A 27 -4.06 -9.45 1.48
CA LYS A 27 -4.46 -10.00 2.80
C LYS A 27 -3.51 -11.08 3.30
N GLN A 28 -2.78 -11.74 2.41
CA GLN A 28 -1.80 -12.78 2.73
C GLN A 28 -0.46 -12.23 3.25
N TRP A 29 -0.30 -10.90 3.38
CA TRP A 29 0.94 -10.27 3.85
C TRP A 29 1.44 -10.81 5.21
N LYS A 30 0.53 -11.31 6.06
CA LYS A 30 0.86 -11.93 7.34
C LYS A 30 1.76 -13.17 7.21
N HIS A 31 1.73 -13.84 6.06
CA HIS A 31 2.61 -14.97 5.77
C HIS A 31 4.05 -14.55 5.41
N LEU A 32 4.29 -13.25 5.20
CA LEU A 32 5.62 -12.68 4.95
C LEU A 32 6.34 -12.26 6.23
N THR A 33 5.73 -12.44 7.42
CA THR A 33 6.35 -12.12 8.70
C THR A 33 7.62 -12.95 8.91
N GLY A 34 8.75 -12.29 9.20
CA GLY A 34 10.08 -12.92 9.32
C GLY A 34 10.89 -12.94 8.03
N THR A 35 10.34 -12.47 6.91
CA THR A 35 11.08 -12.29 5.65
C THR A 35 11.44 -10.82 5.41
N ASN A 36 12.41 -10.58 4.52
CA ASN A 36 12.78 -9.22 4.08
C ASN A 36 11.85 -8.66 3.00
N PHE A 37 10.81 -9.40 2.60
CA PHE A 37 9.90 -8.99 1.55
C PHE A 37 8.73 -8.17 2.09
N GLN A 38 8.35 -7.14 1.36
CA GLN A 38 7.19 -6.31 1.66
C GLN A 38 6.29 -6.19 0.44
N MET A 39 4.99 -6.31 0.66
CA MET A 39 3.98 -6.07 -0.37
C MET A 39 3.42 -4.66 -0.19
N HIS A 40 3.54 -3.83 -1.22
CA HIS A 40 2.94 -2.50 -1.28
C HIS A 40 1.93 -2.44 -2.43
N GLU A 41 0.90 -1.62 -2.28
CA GLU A 41 -0.02 -1.34 -3.38
C GLU A 41 0.67 -0.46 -4.43
N GLN A 42 0.59 -0.87 -5.69
CA GLN A 42 1.12 -0.10 -6.81
C GLN A 42 0.15 1.05 -7.09
N PHE A 43 0.54 2.26 -6.67
CA PHE A 43 -0.19 3.48 -7.03
C PHE A 43 0.42 4.11 -8.28
N PRO A 44 -0.37 4.86 -9.06
CA PRO A 44 0.17 5.64 -10.16
C PRO A 44 1.12 6.74 -9.62
N PRO A 45 2.08 7.19 -10.44
CA PRO A 45 3.19 8.04 -9.98
C PRO A 45 2.72 9.34 -9.31
N GLU A 46 1.66 9.96 -9.81
CA GLU A 46 1.09 11.19 -9.26
C GLU A 46 0.58 11.01 -7.81
N VAL A 47 0.05 9.84 -7.48
CA VAL A 47 -0.38 9.49 -6.12
C VAL A 47 0.83 9.24 -5.23
N LEU A 48 1.87 8.57 -5.76
CA LEU A 48 3.11 8.34 -5.02
C LEU A 48 3.82 9.65 -4.64
N GLU A 49 3.84 10.63 -5.54
CA GLU A 49 4.42 11.95 -5.27
C GLU A 49 3.67 12.69 -4.16
N LYS A 50 2.33 12.71 -4.20
CA LYS A 50 1.51 13.27 -3.12
C LYS A 50 1.80 12.58 -1.78
N ARG A 51 1.83 11.23 -1.78
CA ARG A 51 2.15 10.45 -0.56
C ARG A 51 3.52 10.80 0.00
N ARG A 52 4.54 10.94 -0.85
CA ARG A 52 5.90 11.33 -0.41
C ARG A 52 5.89 12.65 0.37
N LYS A 53 5.09 13.64 -0.06
CA LYS A 53 4.95 14.93 0.64
C LYS A 53 4.24 14.79 2.00
N LEU A 54 3.32 13.83 2.13
CA LEU A 54 2.55 13.60 3.37
C LEU A 54 3.30 12.76 4.42
N VAL A 55 4.29 11.95 4.01
CA VAL A 55 5.05 11.06 4.91
C VAL A 55 5.74 11.81 6.05
N PRO A 56 6.42 12.95 5.85
CA PRO A 56 6.99 13.75 6.94
C PRO A 56 5.94 14.16 7.97
N HIS A 57 4.82 14.75 7.54
CA HIS A 57 3.74 15.17 8.43
C HIS A 57 3.11 14.00 9.20
N MET A 58 3.00 12.82 8.58
CA MET A 58 2.57 11.60 9.26
C MET A 58 3.55 11.19 10.35
N LYS A 59 4.86 11.27 10.09
CA LYS A 59 5.90 10.94 11.08
C LYS A 59 5.89 11.93 12.24
N ASP A 60 5.73 13.22 11.97
CA ASP A 60 5.63 14.26 13.00
C ASP A 60 4.41 14.05 13.89
N ALA A 61 3.23 13.81 13.29
CA ALA A 61 2.02 13.51 14.04
C ALA A 61 2.15 12.24 14.91
N ARG A 62 2.85 11.20 14.41
CA ARG A 62 3.14 10.00 15.20
C ARG A 62 4.12 10.27 16.34
N LYS A 63 5.12 11.14 16.12
CA LYS A 63 6.07 11.56 17.16
C LYS A 63 5.37 12.32 18.29
N GLU A 64 4.31 13.07 17.95
CA GLU A 64 3.42 13.74 18.92
C GLU A 64 2.44 12.78 19.63
N GLY A 65 2.47 11.48 19.33
CA GLY A 65 1.58 10.48 19.92
C GLY A 65 0.19 10.39 19.27
N LYS A 66 -0.05 11.08 18.15
CA LYS A 66 -1.33 11.06 17.43
C LYS A 66 -1.43 9.83 16.52
N ARG A 67 -2.67 9.36 16.30
CA ARG A 67 -2.93 8.24 15.39
C ARG A 67 -2.95 8.74 13.95
N ALA A 68 -1.80 8.65 13.26
CA ALA A 68 -1.68 9.11 11.87
C ALA A 68 -1.44 7.98 10.84
N TRP A 69 -2.19 8.00 9.72
CA TRP A 69 -2.01 7.10 8.58
C TRP A 69 -2.36 7.77 7.26
N ILE A 70 -1.78 7.31 6.15
CA ILE A 70 -2.07 7.81 4.81
C ILE A 70 -2.88 6.78 4.05
N ALA A 71 -4.11 7.13 3.68
CA ALA A 71 -4.95 6.33 2.80
C ALA A 71 -4.99 6.98 1.42
N TYR A 72 -4.63 6.23 0.38
CA TYR A 72 -4.49 6.75 -0.99
C TYR A 72 -3.58 7.99 -1.06
N ASP A 73 -4.12 9.19 -1.26
CA ASP A 73 -3.39 10.46 -1.30
C ASP A 73 -3.75 11.42 -0.14
N THR A 74 -4.44 10.93 0.89
CA THR A 74 -4.92 11.73 2.02
C THR A 74 -4.28 11.26 3.34
N LEU A 75 -3.77 12.21 4.13
CA LEU A 75 -3.30 11.98 5.49
C LEU A 75 -4.48 12.06 6.47
N TYR A 76 -4.59 11.10 7.36
CA TYR A 76 -5.54 11.11 8.47
C TYR A 76 -4.78 11.24 9.77
N VAL A 77 -5.22 12.14 10.65
CA VAL A 77 -4.71 12.30 12.02
C VAL A 77 -5.90 12.25 12.97
N ASP A 78 -5.87 11.30 13.91
CA ASP A 78 -6.95 11.04 14.86
C ASP A 78 -8.32 10.86 14.18
N GLY A 79 -8.31 10.20 13.01
CA GLY A 79 -9.51 9.94 12.21
C GLY A 79 -9.99 11.10 11.34
N LYS A 80 -9.36 12.28 11.41
CA LYS A 80 -9.73 13.44 10.59
C LYS A 80 -8.80 13.57 9.39
N PRO A 81 -9.33 13.80 8.18
CA PRO A 81 -8.49 14.05 7.01
C PRO A 81 -7.79 15.40 7.18
N VAL A 82 -6.46 15.36 7.17
CA VAL A 82 -5.61 16.53 7.08
C VAL A 82 -5.40 16.79 5.60
N ARG A 83 -6.07 17.84 5.10
CA ARG A 83 -5.76 18.37 3.78
C ARG A 83 -4.50 19.23 3.92
N PRO A 84 -3.51 19.08 3.04
CA PRO A 84 -2.38 20.00 2.97
C PRO A 84 -2.84 21.42 2.63
#